data_AF-K1KY94-F1
#
_entry.id   AF-K1KY94-F1
#
_cell.length_a   1.000
_cell.length_b   1.000
_cell.length_c   1.000
_cell.angle_alpha   90.00
_cell.angle_beta   90.00
_cell.angle_gamma   90.00
#
_symmetry.space_group_name_H-M   'P 1'
#
loop_
_entity.id
_entity.type
_entity.pdbx_description
1 polymer ?
#
loop_
_entity_poly.entity_id
_entity_poly.type
_entity_poly.pdbx_seq_one_letter_code
_entity_poly.pdbx_strand_id
1 'polypeptide(L)'
;MRSVQSVLFEKFLILRGTKKKFMDLRLLDDFIAMKHNEKPYELDAKFRDQHQIKKDELNGIHYYTINEQQTPEKVIYYFHGGA
;
A
#
# COMPACT_ATOMS: atom_id res chain seq x y z
N MET A 1 -10.87 -30.07 5.32
CA MET A 1 -9.63 -29.81 6.07
C MET A 1 -9.06 -28.46 5.64
N ARG A 2 -8.75 -27.55 6.58
CA ARG A 2 -8.11 -26.26 6.26
C ARG A 2 -6.62 -26.49 5.95
N SER A 3 -6.06 -25.72 5.02
CA SER A 3 -4.63 -25.82 4.69
C SER A 3 -3.77 -25.29 5.85
N VAL A 4 -2.57 -25.86 6.02
CA VAL A 4 -1.60 -25.42 7.04
C VAL A 4 -1.24 -23.94 6.86
N GLN A 5 -1.16 -23.47 5.59
CA GLN A 5 -0.91 -22.07 5.25
C GLN A 5 -2.01 -21.14 5.77
N SER A 6 -3.28 -21.56 5.67
CA SER A 6 -4.41 -20.79 6.19
C SER A 6 -4.34 -20.65 7.72
N VAL A 7 -3.91 -21.70 8.43
CA VAL A 7 -3.77 -21.67 9.90
C VAL A 7 -2.62 -20.75 10.33
N LEU A 8 -1.49 -20.78 9.62
CA LEU A 8 -0.35 -19.91 9.89
C LEU A 8 -0.69 -18.44 9.63
N PHE A 9 -1.40 -18.14 8.54
CA PHE A 9 -1.85 -16.79 8.22
C PHE A 9 -2.83 -16.25 9.28
N GLU A 10 -3.79 -17.07 9.72
CA GLU A 10 -4.78 -16.68 10.73
C GLU A 10 -4.10 -16.42 12.09
N LYS A 11 -3.12 -17.25 12.50
CA LYS A 11 -2.30 -17.00 13.70
C LYS A 11 -1.49 -15.71 13.59
N PHE A 12 -0.89 -15.45 12.43
CA PHE A 12 -0.14 -14.21 12.18
C PHE A 12 -1.03 -12.97 12.30
N LEU A 13 -2.23 -13.00 11.72
CA LEU A 13 -3.20 -11.89 11.84
C LEU A 13 -3.65 -11.66 13.28
N ILE A 14 -3.86 -12.72 14.05
CA ILE A 14 -4.21 -12.61 15.47
C ILE A 14 -3.07 -11.97 16.27
N LEU A 15 -1.81 -12.39 16.02
CA LEU A 15 -0.62 -11.83 16.68
C LEU A 15 -0.39 -10.35 16.32
N ARG A 16 -0.70 -9.95 15.08
CA ARG A 16 -0.59 -8.56 14.63
C ARG A 16 -1.66 -7.64 15.23
N GLY A 17 -2.63 -8.19 15.97
CA GLY A 17 -3.67 -7.43 16.65
C GLY A 17 -4.62 -6.67 15.72
N THR A 18 -4.52 -6.88 14.41
CA THR A 18 -5.29 -6.14 13.39
C THR A 18 -6.78 -6.31 13.60
N LYS A 19 -7.25 -7.50 14.01
CA LYS A 19 -8.68 -7.75 14.26
C LYS A 19 -9.25 -7.02 15.49
N LYS A 20 -8.41 -6.68 16.49
CA LYS A 20 -8.86 -5.95 17.69
C LYS A 20 -9.00 -4.44 17.46
N LYS A 21 -8.17 -3.85 16.59
CA LYS A 21 -8.23 -2.41 16.27
C LYS A 21 -9.56 -1.96 15.64
N PHE A 22 -10.26 -2.87 14.96
CA PHE A 22 -11.52 -2.54 14.26
C PHE A 22 -12.80 -2.87 15.06
N MET A 23 -12.67 -3.40 16.28
CA MET A 23 -13.82 -3.77 17.14
C MET A 23 -14.12 -2.72 18.21
N ASP A 24 -13.18 -1.81 18.48
CA ASP A 24 -13.35 -0.70 19.42
C ASP A 24 -13.47 0.59 18.62
N LEU A 25 -14.61 1.29 18.77
CA LEU A 25 -14.90 2.53 18.06
C LEU A 25 -13.83 3.60 18.29
N ARG A 26 -13.24 3.66 19.49
CA ARG A 26 -12.17 4.62 19.78
C ARG A 26 -10.89 4.31 19.02
N LEU A 27 -10.52 3.03 18.95
CA LEU A 27 -9.34 2.60 18.17
C LEU A 27 -9.55 2.79 16.68
N LEU A 28 -10.80 2.69 16.20
CA LEU A 28 -11.17 3.00 14.83
C LEU A 28 -11.05 4.50 14.55
N ASP A 29 -11.56 5.36 15.43
CA ASP A 29 -11.43 6.82 15.30
C ASP A 29 -9.97 7.26 15.30
N ASP A 30 -9.15 6.73 16.21
CA ASP A 30 -7.71 6.98 16.25
C ASP A 30 -7.01 6.51 14.97
N PHE A 31 -7.43 5.36 14.43
CA PHE A 31 -6.91 4.84 13.16
C PHE A 31 -7.27 5.75 11.97
N ILE A 32 -8.52 6.19 11.89
CA ILE A 32 -9.00 7.11 10.84
C ILE A 32 -8.24 8.44 10.93
N ALA A 33 -8.12 9.02 12.13
CA ALA A 33 -7.38 10.25 12.35
C ALA A 33 -5.90 10.11 11.97
N MET A 34 -5.27 8.99 12.31
CA MET A 34 -3.91 8.68 11.88
C MET A 34 -3.79 8.61 10.36
N LYS A 35 -4.76 7.97 9.67
CA LYS A 35 -4.76 7.84 8.21
C LYS A 35 -4.98 9.17 7.49
N HIS A 36 -5.85 10.04 8.00
CA HIS A 36 -6.04 11.38 7.42
C HIS A 36 -4.81 12.28 7.53
N ASN A 37 -3.98 12.09 8.56
CA ASN A 37 -2.76 12.86 8.78
C ASN A 37 -1.51 12.18 8.21
N GLU A 38 -1.65 11.00 7.60
CA GLU A 38 -0.54 10.27 7.01
C GLU A 38 -0.03 11.03 5.79
N LYS A 39 1.29 11.26 5.74
CA LYS A 39 1.92 11.90 4.59
C LYS A 39 1.78 10.97 3.37
N PRO A 40 1.63 11.54 2.15
CA PRO A 40 1.64 10.75 0.94
C PRO A 40 2.85 9.82 0.90
N TYR A 41 2.65 8.59 0.43
CA TYR A 41 3.73 7.63 0.29
C TYR A 41 4.82 8.18 -0.62
N GLU A 42 6.07 8.07 -0.18
CA GLU A 42 7.24 8.39 -0.97
C GLU A 42 8.13 7.18 -1.13
N LEU A 43 8.32 6.75 -2.38
CA LEU A 43 9.33 5.77 -2.73
C LEU A 43 10.71 6.35 -2.44
N ASP A 44 11.58 5.53 -1.82
CA ASP A 44 12.96 5.91 -1.50
C ASP A 44 13.69 6.47 -2.74
N ALA A 45 14.31 7.64 -2.57
CA ALA A 45 14.92 8.37 -3.68
C ALA A 45 16.06 7.57 -4.33
N LYS A 46 16.89 6.90 -3.52
CA LYS A 46 18.00 6.10 -4.04
C LYS A 46 17.50 4.91 -4.85
N PHE A 47 16.47 4.23 -4.36
CA PHE A 47 15.84 3.13 -5.10
C PHE A 47 15.22 3.63 -6.41
N ARG A 48 14.51 4.76 -6.36
CA ARG A 48 13.88 5.38 -7.53
C ARG A 48 14.91 5.70 -8.61
N ASP A 49 16.01 6.35 -8.24
CA ASP A 49 17.05 6.78 -9.16
C ASP A 49 17.82 5.57 -9.74
N GLN A 50 18.13 4.57 -8.91
CA GLN A 50 18.77 3.33 -9.34
C GLN A 50 17.96 2.58 -10.40
N HIS A 51 16.63 2.61 -10.28
CA HIS A 51 15.72 1.91 -11.18
C HIS A 51 15.05 2.80 -12.24
N GLN A 52 15.47 4.06 -12.35
CA GLN A 52 14.90 5.04 -13.30
C GLN A 52 13.37 5.13 -13.20
N ILE A 53 12.84 5.01 -11.99
CA ILE A 53 11.40 5.10 -11.75
C ILE A 53 11.01 6.59 -11.72
N LYS A 54 10.02 6.98 -12.49
CA LYS A 54 9.55 8.36 -12.51
C LYS A 54 8.43 8.54 -11.49
N LYS A 55 8.42 9.69 -10.79
CA LYS A 55 7.30 10.12 -9.93
C LYS A 55 6.64 11.31 -10.62
N ASP A 56 5.34 11.22 -10.85
CA ASP A 56 4.55 12.26 -11.47
C ASP A 56 3.27 12.51 -10.64
N GLU A 57 2.53 13.57 -10.98
CA GLU A 57 1.26 13.93 -10.34
C GLU A 57 0.20 14.21 -11.39
N LEU A 58 -1.00 13.67 -11.17
CA LEU A 58 -2.18 13.94 -11.99
C LEU A 58 -3.37 14.22 -11.06
N ASN A 59 -3.93 15.44 -11.12
CA ASN A 59 -5.07 15.85 -10.31
C ASN A 59 -4.91 15.59 -8.80
N GLY A 60 -3.72 15.86 -8.24
CA GLY A 60 -3.40 15.60 -6.83
C GLY A 60 -3.08 14.13 -6.51
N ILE A 61 -3.14 13.23 -7.50
CA ILE A 61 -2.76 11.82 -7.34
C ILE A 61 -1.29 11.67 -7.72
N HIS A 62 -0.46 11.29 -6.75
CA HIS A 62 0.91 10.88 -7.02
C HIS A 62 0.93 9.46 -7.59
N TYR A 63 1.65 9.25 -8.68
CA TYR A 63 1.87 7.93 -9.26
C TYR A 63 3.33 7.74 -9.64
N TYR A 64 3.69 6.46 -9.79
CA TYR A 64 5.03 6.04 -10.15
C TYR A 64 4.98 5.26 -11.46
N THR A 65 5.86 5.62 -12.40
CA THR A 65 6.02 4.93 -13.68
C THR A 65 7.27 4.08 -13.63
N ILE A 66 7.10 2.79 -13.91
CA ILE A 66 8.19 1.83 -13.97
C ILE A 66 8.35 1.41 -15.44
N ASN A 67 9.59 1.36 -15.93
CA ASN A 67 9.93 1.00 -17.31
C ASN A 67 9.25 1.92 -18.35
N GLU A 68 9.38 3.24 -18.18
CA GLU A 68 8.84 4.21 -19.14
C GLU A 68 9.46 4.01 -20.52
N GLN A 69 8.62 3.95 -21.55
CA GLN A 69 9.01 3.85 -22.95
C GLN A 69 8.36 5.00 -23.72
N GLN A 70 9.04 5.52 -24.74
CA GLN A 70 8.54 6.65 -25.52
C GLN A 70 7.26 6.30 -26.30
N THR A 71 7.14 5.05 -26.76
CA THR A 71 5.97 4.51 -27.47
C THR A 71 5.67 3.10 -26.97
N PRO A 72 4.98 2.95 -25.83
CA PRO A 72 4.73 1.64 -25.24
C PRO A 72 3.67 0.87 -26.03
N GLU A 73 3.93 -0.40 -26.34
CA GLU A 73 2.94 -1.29 -26.96
C GLU A 73 1.89 -1.78 -25.95
N LYS A 74 2.26 -1.86 -24.66
CA LYS A 74 1.40 -2.32 -23.55
C LYS A 74 1.65 -1.50 -22.30
N VAL A 75 0.55 -1.18 -21.60
CA VAL A 75 0.58 -0.39 -20.36
C VAL A 75 -0.25 -1.11 -19.30
N ILE A 76 0.25 -1.17 -18.07
CA ILE A 76 -0.46 -1.73 -16.92
C ILE A 76 -0.67 -0.62 -15.90
N TYR A 77 -1.93 -0.38 -15.54
CA TYR A 77 -2.30 0.48 -14.42
C TYR A 77 -2.46 -0.38 -13.17
N TYR A 78 -1.59 -0.15 -12.18
CA TYR A 78 -1.60 -0.89 -10.93
C TYR A 78 -2.08 0.00 -9.78
N PHE A 79 -3.19 -0.41 -9.16
CA PHE A 79 -3.70 0.17 -7.93
C PHE A 79 -3.45 -0.82 -6.80
N HIS A 80 -2.58 -0.46 -5.85
CA HIS A 80 -2.29 -1.36 -4.74
C HIS A 80 -3.51 -1.47 -3.82
N GLY A 81 -3.74 -2.66 -3.28
CA GLY A 81 -4.73 -2.85 -2.22
C GLY A 81 -4.26 -2.27 -0.89
N GLY A 82 -5.21 -1.94 -0.02
CA GLY A 82 -4.97 -1.45 1.33
C GLY A 82 -6.26 -0.87 1.88
N ALA A 83 -6.81 -1.48 2.93
CA ALA A 83 -7.91 -0.98 3.74
C ALA A 83 -7.42 -0.93 5.19
#